data_AF-A0A6M1LE75-F1
#
_entry.id   AF-A0A6M1LE75-F1
#
_cell.length_a   1.000
_cell.length_b   1.000
_cell.length_c   1.000
_cell.angle_alpha   90.00
_cell.angle_beta   90.00
_cell.angle_gamma   90.00
#
_symmetry.space_group_name_H-M   'P 1'
#
loop_
_entity.id
_entity.type
_entity.pdbx_description
1 polymer ?
#
loop_
_entity_poly.entity_id
_entity_poly.type
_entity_poly.pdbx_seq_one_letter_code
_entity_poly.pdbx_strand_id
1 'polypeptide(L)'
;MSEIRLLDLKERDFAEVLQQWTDTVQVDLGFPFGAARKALNLFVRDLSHNIWMRELLLLDAVENKLEVPLDGIVMQNLRKRCPRRLPAVSVIGLTPSISERYQQYASEIAASMGTFRVHLDIDWWSGN
;
A
#
# COMPACT_ATOMS: atom_id res chain seq x y z
N MET A 1 -2.08 -7.35 -22.87
CA MET A 1 -2.60 -7.00 -21.54
C MET A 1 -2.22 -8.13 -20.62
N SER A 2 -1.39 -7.85 -19.62
CA SER A 2 -1.18 -8.79 -18.52
C SER A 2 -2.43 -8.76 -17.65
N GLU A 3 -2.93 -9.92 -17.26
CA GLU A 3 -4.18 -10.03 -16.49
C GLU A 3 -3.91 -9.85 -14.99
N ILE A 4 -4.70 -9.02 -14.31
CA ILE A 4 -4.74 -8.98 -12.84
C ILE A 4 -5.55 -10.18 -12.35
N ARG A 5 -4.90 -11.09 -11.60
CA ARG A 5 -5.52 -12.31 -11.08
C ARG A 5 -5.56 -12.26 -9.56
N LEU A 6 -6.74 -12.07 -8.97
CA LEU A 6 -6.89 -11.96 -7.51
C LEU A 6 -6.33 -13.17 -6.75
N LEU A 7 -6.39 -14.36 -7.34
CA LEU A 7 -5.82 -15.58 -6.76
C LEU A 7 -4.30 -15.51 -6.59
N ASP A 8 -3.60 -14.63 -7.30
CA ASP A 8 -2.16 -14.47 -7.09
C ASP A 8 -1.86 -13.96 -5.67
N LEU A 9 -2.76 -13.21 -5.04
CA LEU A 9 -2.58 -12.71 -3.67
C LEU A 9 -2.45 -13.83 -2.63
N LYS A 10 -3.06 -15.00 -2.88
CA LYS A 10 -2.98 -16.16 -1.99
C LYS A 10 -1.88 -17.15 -2.40
N GLU A 11 -1.45 -17.14 -3.66
CA GLU A 11 -0.56 -18.16 -4.24
C GLU A 11 0.90 -17.69 -4.35
N ARG A 12 1.16 -16.37 -4.27
CA ARG A 12 2.46 -15.77 -4.54
C ARG A 12 2.82 -14.73 -3.48
N ASP A 13 4.08 -14.26 -3.51
CA ASP A 13 4.48 -13.20 -2.59
C ASP A 13 3.75 -11.88 -2.91
N PHE A 14 3.18 -11.26 -1.88
CA PHE A 14 2.38 -10.05 -2.02
C PHE A 14 3.15 -8.91 -2.70
N ALA A 15 4.44 -8.72 -2.38
CA ALA A 15 5.21 -7.62 -2.94
C ALA A 15 5.45 -7.81 -4.45
N GLU A 16 5.70 -9.06 -4.87
CA GLU A 16 5.83 -9.42 -6.29
C GLU A 16 4.52 -9.22 -7.05
N VAL A 17 3.40 -9.69 -6.49
CA VAL A 17 2.07 -9.55 -7.10
C VAL A 17 1.70 -8.08 -7.24
N LEU A 18 1.87 -7.31 -6.17
CA LEU A 18 1.55 -5.89 -6.17
C LEU A 18 2.44 -5.12 -7.14
N GLN A 19 3.73 -5.47 -7.27
CA GLN A 19 4.62 -4.87 -8.27
C GLN A 19 4.14 -5.19 -9.70
N GLN A 20 3.86 -6.46 -10.00
CA GLN A 20 3.36 -6.87 -11.31
C GLN A 20 2.06 -6.15 -11.67
N TRP A 21 1.12 -6.03 -10.72
CA TRP A 21 -0.12 -5.30 -10.94
C TRP A 21 0.14 -3.80 -11.14
N THR A 22 1.09 -3.23 -10.39
CA THR A 22 1.48 -1.82 -10.55
C THR A 22 2.01 -1.59 -11.96
N ASP A 23 2.94 -2.41 -12.43
CA ASP A 23 3.51 -2.33 -13.78
C ASP A 23 2.42 -2.48 -14.85
N THR A 24 1.49 -3.42 -14.66
CA THR A 24 0.34 -3.62 -15.55
C THR A 24 -0.53 -2.37 -15.65
N VAL A 25 -0.89 -1.76 -14.52
CA VAL A 25 -1.69 -0.52 -14.49
C VAL A 25 -0.94 0.65 -15.13
N GLN A 26 0.38 0.76 -14.90
CA GLN A 26 1.19 1.80 -15.51
C GLN A 26 1.24 1.68 -17.04
N VAL A 27 1.45 0.46 -17.55
CA VAL A 27 1.57 0.20 -18.99
C VAL A 27 0.21 0.30 -19.68
N ASP A 28 -0.82 -0.36 -19.16
CA ASP A 28 -2.10 -0.50 -19.86
C ASP A 28 -2.96 0.76 -19.71
N LEU A 29 -2.84 1.51 -18.61
CA LEU A 29 -3.66 2.70 -18.34
C LEU A 29 -2.86 4.03 -18.38
N GLY A 30 -1.53 3.98 -18.51
CA GLY A 30 -0.69 5.19 -18.56
C GLY A 30 -0.59 5.96 -17.24
N PHE A 31 -0.86 5.31 -16.10
CA PHE A 31 -0.82 5.95 -14.78
C PHE A 31 0.63 6.11 -14.29
N PRO A 32 0.97 7.21 -13.58
CA PRO A 32 2.21 7.31 -12.83
C PRO A 32 2.32 6.20 -11.75
N PHE A 33 3.54 5.73 -11.46
CA PHE A 33 3.80 4.68 -10.46
C PHE A 33 3.03 4.89 -9.16
N GLY A 34 3.18 6.06 -8.53
CA GLY A 34 2.54 6.30 -7.23
C GLY A 34 1.01 6.34 -7.29
N ALA A 35 0.43 6.78 -8.40
CA ALA A 35 -1.01 6.75 -8.59
C ALA A 35 -1.52 5.31 -8.75
N ALA A 36 -0.84 4.51 -9.58
CA ALA A 36 -1.13 3.09 -9.75
C ALA A 36 -0.99 2.31 -8.44
N ARG A 37 0.14 2.47 -7.74
CA ARG A 37 0.43 1.80 -6.46
C ARG A 37 -0.58 2.17 -5.38
N LYS A 38 -0.94 3.45 -5.27
CA LYS A 38 -1.97 3.92 -4.34
C LYS A 38 -3.32 3.26 -4.63
N ALA A 39 -3.76 3.26 -5.88
CA ALA A 39 -5.06 2.69 -6.27
C ALA A 39 -5.13 1.19 -5.94
N LEU A 40 -4.07 0.45 -6.23
CA LEU A 40 -3.99 -0.98 -5.91
C LEU A 40 -3.94 -1.24 -4.40
N ASN A 41 -3.21 -0.43 -3.63
CA ASN A 41 -3.19 -0.55 -2.17
C ASN A 41 -4.56 -0.27 -1.56
N LEU A 42 -5.29 0.74 -2.06
CA LEU A 42 -6.68 1.00 -1.63
C LEU A 42 -7.58 -0.20 -1.95
N PHE A 43 -7.46 -0.73 -3.18
CA PHE A 43 -8.26 -1.88 -3.61
C PHE A 43 -8.01 -3.11 -2.72
N VAL A 44 -6.75 -3.48 -2.47
CA VAL A 44 -6.44 -4.66 -1.62
C VAL A 44 -6.84 -4.43 -0.17
N ARG A 45 -6.68 -3.22 0.37
CA ARG A 45 -7.19 -2.85 1.71
C ARG A 45 -8.71 -3.04 1.79
N ASP A 46 -9.45 -2.62 0.76
CA ASP A 46 -10.91 -2.77 0.74
C ASP A 46 -11.31 -4.25 0.64
N LEU A 47 -10.55 -5.05 -0.10
CA LEU A 47 -10.71 -6.51 -0.10
C LEU A 47 -10.47 -7.11 1.29
N SER A 48 -9.45 -6.65 2.03
CA SER A 48 -9.17 -7.17 3.38
C SER A 48 -10.23 -6.79 4.42
N HIS A 49 -10.96 -5.69 4.20
CA HIS A 49 -12.09 -5.31 5.06
C HIS A 49 -13.42 -5.96 4.67
N ASN A 50 -13.50 -6.58 3.48
CA ASN A 50 -14.65 -7.36 3.09
C ASN A 50 -14.50 -8.80 3.58
N ILE A 51 -15.36 -9.23 4.51
CA ILE A 51 -15.25 -10.56 5.15
C ILE A 51 -15.21 -11.73 4.14
N TRP A 52 -16.01 -11.67 3.07
CA TRP A 52 -16.06 -12.72 2.06
C TRP A 52 -14.79 -12.78 1.22
N MET A 53 -14.28 -11.62 0.82
CA MET A 53 -13.04 -11.55 0.03
C MET A 53 -11.81 -11.89 0.88
N ARG A 54 -11.79 -11.45 2.14
CA ARG A 54 -10.76 -11.79 3.12
C ARG A 54 -10.61 -13.29 3.27
N GLU A 55 -11.72 -14.01 3.45
CA GLU A 55 -11.74 -15.48 3.56
C GLU A 55 -11.35 -16.16 2.24
N LEU A 56 -11.97 -15.75 1.12
CA LEU A 56 -11.73 -16.36 -0.19
C LEU A 56 -10.27 -16.24 -0.65
N LEU A 57 -9.62 -15.11 -0.37
CA LEU A 57 -8.27 -14.78 -0.78
C LEU A 57 -7.22 -14.98 0.32
N LEU A 58 -7.62 -15.50 1.49
CA LEU A 58 -6.74 -15.73 2.65
C LEU A 58 -5.96 -14.47 3.08
N LEU A 59 -6.60 -13.30 3.03
CA LEU A 59 -5.93 -12.02 3.29
C LEU A 59 -5.47 -11.86 4.75
N ASP A 60 -6.04 -12.64 5.68
CA ASP A 60 -5.55 -12.80 7.05
C ASP A 60 -4.05 -13.11 7.11
N ALA A 61 -3.58 -14.00 6.24
CA ALA A 61 -2.21 -14.49 6.26
C ALA A 61 -1.20 -13.46 5.73
N VAL A 62 -1.66 -12.43 5.02
CA VAL A 62 -0.82 -11.41 4.39
C VAL A 62 -1.14 -9.99 4.87
N GLU A 63 -2.02 -9.82 5.85
CA GLU A 63 -2.45 -8.52 6.39
C GLU A 63 -1.25 -7.67 6.86
N ASN A 64 -0.27 -8.32 7.49
CA ASN A 64 0.99 -7.70 7.93
C ASN A 64 1.93 -7.31 6.77
N LYS A 65 1.71 -7.85 5.57
CA LYS A 65 2.44 -7.53 4.34
C LYS A 65 1.73 -6.48 3.48
N LEU A 66 0.46 -6.19 3.74
CA LEU A 66 -0.26 -5.18 2.98
C LEU A 66 0.37 -3.81 3.17
N GLU A 67 0.53 -3.09 2.08
CA GLU A 67 1.11 -1.74 2.07
C GLU A 67 0.07 -0.70 2.48
N VAL A 68 0.51 0.36 3.16
CA VAL A 68 -0.37 1.52 3.37
C VAL A 68 -0.58 2.26 2.04
N PRO A 69 -1.80 2.69 1.70
CA PRO A 69 -2.00 3.57 0.56
C PRO A 69 -1.30 4.92 0.78
N LEU A 70 -0.22 5.18 0.04
CA LEU A 70 0.48 6.45 0.14
C LEU A 70 -0.31 7.56 -0.56
N ASP A 71 -0.88 8.45 0.25
CA ASP A 71 -1.52 9.69 -0.20
C ASP A 71 -0.92 10.93 0.47
N GLY A 72 -1.44 12.11 0.15
CA GLY A 72 -0.95 13.37 0.73
C GLY A 72 -1.02 13.42 2.25
N ILE A 73 -2.09 12.87 2.86
CA ILE A 73 -2.30 12.86 4.31
C ILE A 73 -1.37 11.84 4.96
N VAL A 74 -1.34 10.61 4.45
CA VAL A 74 -0.48 9.53 4.96
C VAL A 74 0.99 9.93 4.86
N MET A 75 1.44 10.41 3.69
CA MET A 75 2.83 10.83 3.50
C MET A 75 3.20 12.03 4.37
N GLN A 76 2.28 12.97 4.60
CA GLN A 76 2.52 14.08 5.52
C GLN A 76 2.64 13.59 6.97
N ASN A 77 1.75 12.70 7.40
CA ASN A 77 1.78 12.12 8.74
C ASN A 77 3.06 11.31 9.00
N LEU A 78 3.52 10.53 8.01
CA LEU A 78 4.80 9.81 8.05
C LEU A 78 5.97 10.80 8.16
N ARG A 79 6.01 11.84 7.32
CA ARG A 79 7.08 12.85 7.36
C ARG A 79 7.16 13.59 8.70
N LYS A 80 6.02 13.92 9.31
CA LYS A 80 5.95 14.62 10.61
C LYS A 80 6.49 13.77 11.76
N ARG A 81 6.30 12.45 11.68
CA ARG A 81 6.70 11.50 12.73
C ARG A 81 8.10 10.92 12.49
N CYS A 82 8.59 10.95 11.25
CA CYS A 82 9.89 10.38 10.90
C CYS A 82 11.06 11.18 11.48
N PRO A 83 11.87 10.59 12.37
CA PRO A 83 13.08 11.23 12.85
C PRO A 83 14.14 11.36 11.75
N ARG A 84 14.05 10.51 10.71
CA ARG A 84 14.85 10.60 9.49
C ARG A 84 14.09 11.39 8.43
N ARG A 85 14.77 12.22 7.64
CA ARG A 85 14.08 12.98 6.56
C ARG A 85 13.61 12.03 5.45
N LEU A 86 12.31 11.76 5.39
CA LEU A 86 11.68 11.16 4.21
C LEU A 86 11.62 12.17 3.05
N PRO A 87 11.79 11.74 1.78
CA PRO A 87 11.73 12.64 0.64
C PRO A 87 10.40 13.41 0.56
N ALA A 88 10.46 14.73 0.37
CA ALA A 88 9.27 15.56 0.21
C ALA A 88 8.77 15.50 -1.25
N VAL A 89 8.03 14.44 -1.59
CA VAL A 89 7.40 14.28 -2.91
C VAL A 89 5.87 14.22 -2.80
N SER A 90 5.20 14.46 -3.93
CA SER A 90 3.78 14.16 -4.11
C SER A 90 3.59 12.70 -4.55
N VAL A 91 2.34 12.21 -4.54
CA VAL A 91 2.01 10.84 -5.00
C VAL A 91 2.48 10.61 -6.44
N ILE A 92 2.31 11.58 -7.33
CA ILE A 92 2.73 11.47 -8.73
C ILE A 92 4.26 11.35 -8.86
N GLY A 93 5.01 11.97 -7.94
CA GLY A 93 6.47 11.91 -7.90
C GLY A 93 7.05 10.70 -7.16
N LEU A 94 6.22 9.75 -6.73
CA LEU A 94 6.72 8.52 -6.09
C LEU A 94 7.42 7.64 -7.13
N THR A 95 8.60 7.16 -6.74
CA THR A 95 9.31 6.05 -7.40
C THR A 95 9.19 4.80 -6.52
N PRO A 96 9.49 3.60 -7.05
CA PRO A 96 9.54 2.37 -6.25
C PRO A 96 10.43 2.51 -5.00
N SER A 97 11.63 3.05 -5.15
CA SER A 97 12.58 3.24 -4.05
C SER A 97 12.14 4.27 -3.01
N ILE A 98 11.41 5.32 -3.42
CA ILE A 98 10.84 6.27 -2.46
C ILE A 98 9.66 5.62 -1.73
N SER A 99 8.79 4.92 -2.45
CA SER A 99 7.65 4.20 -1.85
C SER A 99 8.12 3.19 -0.82
N GLU A 100 9.15 2.40 -1.14
CA GLU A 100 9.74 1.43 -0.20
C GLU A 100 10.20 2.09 1.11
N ARG A 101 10.89 3.23 1.05
CA ARG A 101 11.30 3.99 2.26
C ARG A 101 10.11 4.43 3.10
N TYR A 102 9.05 4.89 2.44
CA TYR A 102 7.81 5.27 3.11
C TYR A 102 7.13 4.05 3.76
N GLN A 103 7.06 2.91 3.06
CA GLN A 103 6.45 1.67 3.57
C GLN A 103 7.25 1.06 4.73
N GLN A 104 8.58 1.09 4.65
CA GLN A 104 9.44 0.66 5.75
C GLN A 104 9.15 1.47 7.01
N TYR A 105 9.12 2.80 6.87
CA TYR A 105 8.85 3.67 8.01
C TYR A 105 7.41 3.56 8.53
N ALA A 106 6.44 3.35 7.63
CA ALA A 106 5.06 3.03 8.01
C ALA A 106 4.98 1.74 8.83
N SER A 107 5.77 0.72 8.47
CA SER A 107 5.87 -0.53 9.23
C SER A 107 6.40 -0.31 10.64
N GLU A 108 7.43 0.53 10.80
CA GLU A 108 8.00 0.90 12.10
C GLU A 108 6.96 1.61 12.99
N ILE A 109 6.22 2.57 12.43
CA ILE A 109 5.16 3.27 13.17
C ILE A 109 4.03 2.32 13.55
N ALA A 110 3.53 1.52 12.60
CA ALA A 110 2.45 0.57 12.85
C ALA A 110 2.82 -0.40 13.98
N ALA A 111 4.05 -0.93 13.97
CA ALA A 111 4.57 -1.77 15.03
C ALA A 111 4.55 -1.06 16.39
N SER A 112 4.94 0.23 16.45
CA SER A 112 4.88 1.01 17.69
C SER A 112 3.46 1.29 18.20
N MET A 113 2.47 1.26 17.29
CA MET A 113 1.04 1.46 17.59
C MET A 113 0.30 0.13 17.85
N GLY A 114 0.95 -1.03 17.68
CA GLY A 114 0.31 -2.34 17.80
C GLY A 114 -0.70 -2.64 16.69
N THR A 115 -0.52 -2.07 15.50
CA THR A 115 -1.38 -2.27 14.32
C THR A 115 -0.56 -2.69 13.09
N PHE A 116 -1.23 -3.00 11.98
CA PHE A 116 -0.59 -3.23 10.69
C PHE A 116 -0.53 -1.95 9.87
N ARG A 117 0.51 -1.80 9.05
CA ARG A 117 0.73 -0.56 8.28
C ARG A 117 -0.44 -0.23 7.36
N VAL A 118 -1.11 -1.23 6.81
CA VAL A 118 -2.29 -1.08 5.94
C VAL A 118 -3.43 -0.30 6.61
N HIS A 119 -3.51 -0.30 7.95
CA HIS A 119 -4.57 0.35 8.72
C HIS A 119 -4.26 1.81 9.07
N LEU A 120 -3.00 2.25 8.91
CA LEU A 120 -2.58 3.60 9.27
C LEU A 120 -3.32 4.69 8.48
N ASP A 121 -3.78 4.38 7.26
CA ASP A 121 -4.55 5.34 6.48
C ASP A 121 -5.92 5.60 7.11
N ILE A 122 -6.65 4.57 7.52
CA ILE A 122 -7.94 4.70 8.23
C ILE A 122 -7.75 5.45 9.54
N ASP A 123 -6.73 5.10 10.33
CA ASP A 123 -6.43 5.76 11.59
C ASP A 123 -6.14 7.26 11.43
N TRP A 124 -5.44 7.65 10.36
CA TRP A 124 -5.06 9.05 10.15
C TRP A 124 -6.07 9.87 9.35
N TRP A 125 -6.98 9.21 8.64
CA TRP A 125 -8.13 9.87 8.01
C TRP A 125 -9.26 10.11 9.00
N SER A 126 -9.50 9.20 9.94
CA SER A 126 -10.60 9.30 10.92
C SER A 126 -10.39 10.34 12.03
N GLY A 127 -9.15 10.82 12.22
CA GLY A 127 -8.80 11.84 13.21
C GLY A 127 -8.63 13.27 12.66
N ASN A 128 -8.98 13.52 11.39
CA ASN A 128 -8.94 14.85 10.75
C ASN A 128 -10.33 15.46 10.58
#